data_AF-A0A1F8M7I9-F1
#
_entry.id   AF-A0A1F8M7I9-F1
#
_cell.length_a   1.000
_cell.length_b   1.000
_cell.length_c   1.000
_cell.angle_alpha   90.00
_cell.angle_beta   90.00
_cell.angle_gamma   90.00
#
_symmetry.space_group_name_H-M   'P 1'
#
loop_
_entity.id
_entity.type
_entity.pdbx_description
1 polymer ?
#
loop_
_entity_poly.entity_id
_entity_poly.type
_entity_poly.pdbx_seq_one_letter_code
_entity_poly.pdbx_strand_id
1 'polypeptide(L)'
;MDTKERIIKLERLAKKGLNISVRIPDPQKWKKIIETDPTIPRSYNQLRRLGQSIFSSKGRRPLKKQSIVTNYPIFKRRKGGDMFLNTTTRGILKRQFEECLEVLYARYFTGLGNPYLTSKQRDQLEDDMDADTPVFENSTETAHFILRWTNSSTHVEDNIADPSIVNDTGTYLETAWEKYYTVFGKTPYIPPGSTKMEVVFQDISALGVASPPDGPIKFDSQHWIDEPGIRQPSSAHELFHKLQYAFGFRTIWTPAGSYQWFSEGTPSWAEVFVWQRVSRAYKVTDLFADPDLNLYDVSYDAMPFWVFFQTRQQDDPDDNPLISFFQKYEATGNEKQALEEVIDEDWPSNNVYGQLDSFFALFSRERRIGAWRQTPTGGQPYATILGPDGVNIVPALTITDVPLGAGDSYINAGSVSPLGSDYYRFNYEGDSDGHTITLSVTGAAGGDYSYYLLWEKAGVWKSAGFPFMVTGDYGFSETIDLATADSLMLIISGRGIGGAYTINASVS
;
A
#
# COMPACT_ATOMS: atom_id res chain seq x y z
N MET A 1 -15.42 -37.47 3.92
CA MET A 1 -14.25 -37.97 3.17
C MET A 1 -13.33 -36.79 2.97
N ASP A 2 -12.17 -36.82 3.61
CA ASP A 2 -11.19 -35.73 3.57
C ASP A 2 -10.44 -35.81 2.22
N THR A 3 -10.95 -35.15 1.19
CA THR A 3 -10.30 -35.10 -0.12
C THR A 3 -9.09 -34.19 -0.01
N LYS A 4 -7.93 -34.79 0.29
CA LYS A 4 -6.64 -34.08 0.32
C LYS A 4 -6.45 -33.27 -0.96
N GLU A 5 -6.12 -31.98 -0.79
CA GLU A 5 -5.67 -31.13 -1.88
C GLU A 5 -4.52 -31.80 -2.62
N ARG A 6 -4.54 -31.73 -3.95
CA ARG A 6 -3.45 -32.25 -4.77
C ARG A 6 -2.44 -31.13 -5.00
N ILE A 7 -1.16 -31.43 -4.93
CA ILE A 7 -0.09 -30.49 -5.27
C ILE A 7 0.50 -30.92 -6.60
N ILE A 8 0.63 -29.98 -7.54
CA ILE A 8 1.44 -30.17 -8.74
C ILE A 8 2.73 -29.38 -8.62
N LYS A 9 3.81 -29.94 -9.15
CA LYS A 9 5.10 -29.27 -9.29
C LYS A 9 5.31 -28.91 -10.76
N LEU A 10 5.88 -27.74 -11.00
CA LEU A 10 6.28 -27.31 -12.35
C LEU A 10 7.69 -27.85 -12.63
N GLU A 11 7.76 -29.09 -13.12
CA GLU A 11 8.99 -29.88 -13.29
C GLU A 11 9.97 -29.30 -14.33
N ARG A 12 9.50 -28.58 -15.35
CA ARG A 12 10.36 -27.89 -16.33
C ARG A 12 11.04 -26.68 -15.71
N LEU A 13 10.27 -25.88 -14.95
CA LEU A 13 10.83 -24.74 -14.22
C LEU A 13 11.78 -25.21 -13.12
N ALA A 14 11.48 -26.32 -12.44
CA ALA A 14 12.37 -26.91 -11.44
C ALA A 14 13.74 -27.28 -12.04
N LYS A 15 13.80 -27.76 -13.30
CA LYS A 15 15.08 -28.03 -14.00
C LYS A 15 15.91 -26.77 -14.27
N LYS A 16 15.29 -25.59 -14.26
CA LYS A 16 15.95 -24.29 -14.34
C LYS A 16 16.26 -23.71 -12.95
N GLY A 17 15.91 -24.41 -11.87
CA GLY A 17 16.11 -23.93 -10.50
C GLY A 17 14.97 -23.04 -9.99
N LEU A 18 13.78 -23.09 -10.60
CA LEU A 18 12.56 -22.47 -10.08
C LEU A 18 11.63 -23.52 -9.52
N ASN A 19 11.68 -23.75 -8.21
CA ASN A 19 10.74 -24.65 -7.55
C ASN A 19 9.42 -23.93 -7.29
N ILE A 20 8.39 -24.29 -8.06
CA ILE A 20 7.04 -23.77 -7.89
C ILE A 20 6.08 -24.94 -7.71
N SER A 21 5.34 -24.90 -6.61
CA SER A 21 4.24 -25.83 -6.35
C SER A 21 2.90 -25.10 -6.41
N VAL A 22 1.90 -25.74 -7.00
CA VAL A 22 0.55 -25.21 -7.11
C VAL A 22 -0.43 -26.18 -6.47
N ARG A 23 -1.23 -25.66 -5.53
CA ARG A 23 -2.30 -26.42 -4.88
C ARG A 23 -3.53 -26.46 -5.78
N ILE A 24 -4.06 -27.66 -5.97
CA ILE A 24 -5.30 -27.93 -6.68
C ILE A 24 -6.36 -28.22 -5.60
N PRO A 25 -7.23 -27.22 -5.31
CA PRO A 25 -8.34 -27.42 -4.38
C PRO A 25 -9.34 -28.42 -4.95
N ASP A 26 -10.14 -29.02 -4.07
CA ASP A 26 -11.31 -29.78 -4.52
C ASP A 26 -12.33 -28.87 -5.25
N PRO A 27 -13.26 -29.44 -6.03
CA PRO A 27 -14.24 -28.65 -6.78
C PRO A 27 -15.11 -27.69 -5.95
N GLN A 28 -15.45 -28.02 -4.71
CA GLN A 28 -16.27 -27.17 -3.85
C GLN A 28 -15.46 -25.97 -3.33
N LYS A 29 -14.23 -26.22 -2.86
CA LYS A 29 -13.30 -25.15 -2.47
C LYS A 29 -12.95 -24.25 -3.64
N TRP A 30 -12.72 -24.82 -4.83
CA TRP A 30 -12.52 -24.05 -6.06
C TRP A 30 -13.71 -23.13 -6.37
N LYS A 31 -14.94 -23.66 -6.27
CA LYS A 31 -16.17 -22.87 -6.46
C LYS A 31 -16.22 -21.69 -5.49
N LYS A 32 -15.93 -21.90 -4.21
CA LYS A 32 -15.88 -20.83 -3.20
C LYS A 32 -14.82 -19.78 -3.54
N ILE A 33 -13.62 -20.19 -3.95
CA ILE A 33 -12.53 -19.29 -4.34
C ILE A 33 -12.98 -18.35 -5.48
N ILE A 34 -13.55 -18.89 -6.56
CA ILE A 34 -13.94 -18.08 -7.73
C ILE A 34 -15.22 -17.26 -7.51
N GLU A 35 -16.06 -17.64 -6.54
CA GLU A 35 -17.20 -16.83 -6.08
C GLU A 35 -16.73 -15.64 -5.24
N THR A 36 -15.68 -15.84 -4.44
CA THR A 36 -15.10 -14.84 -3.55
C THR A 36 -14.21 -13.85 -4.30
N ASP A 37 -13.46 -14.33 -5.29
CA ASP A 37 -12.67 -13.50 -6.20
C ASP A 37 -13.04 -13.79 -7.67
N PRO A 38 -13.92 -12.98 -8.28
CA PRO A 38 -14.31 -13.15 -9.67
C PRO A 38 -13.21 -12.80 -10.68
N THR A 39 -12.08 -12.23 -10.24
CA THR A 39 -10.97 -11.84 -11.11
C THR A 39 -10.02 -12.99 -11.45
N ILE A 40 -10.13 -14.12 -10.73
CA ILE A 40 -9.34 -15.33 -11.00
C ILE A 40 -9.73 -15.92 -12.37
N PRO A 41 -8.76 -16.23 -13.26
CA PRO A 41 -9.03 -16.88 -14.54
C PRO A 41 -9.73 -18.23 -14.38
N ARG A 42 -10.88 -18.42 -15.06
CA ARG A 42 -11.71 -19.63 -14.93
C ARG A 42 -11.53 -20.62 -16.08
N SER A 43 -10.88 -20.21 -17.16
CA SER A 43 -10.67 -21.01 -18.36
C SER A 43 -9.20 -20.99 -18.79
N TYR A 44 -8.79 -22.04 -19.51
CA TYR A 44 -7.46 -22.15 -20.10
C TYR A 44 -7.07 -20.90 -20.92
N ASN A 45 -7.98 -20.39 -21.76
CA ASN A 45 -7.68 -19.22 -22.59
C ASN A 45 -7.52 -17.92 -21.78
N GLN A 46 -8.27 -17.74 -20.69
CA GLN A 46 -8.07 -16.61 -19.79
C GLN A 46 -6.73 -16.72 -19.07
N LEU A 47 -6.40 -17.91 -18.57
CA LEU A 47 -5.17 -18.16 -17.84
C LEU A 47 -3.95 -17.97 -18.73
N ARG A 48 -3.98 -18.50 -19.97
CA ARG A 48 -2.92 -18.32 -20.96
C ARG A 48 -2.70 -16.85 -21.32
N ARG A 49 -3.77 -16.08 -21.53
CA ARG A 49 -3.65 -14.63 -21.79
C ARG A 49 -3.04 -13.88 -20.61
N LEU A 50 -3.43 -14.23 -19.38
CA LEU A 50 -2.81 -13.65 -18.19
C LEU A 50 -1.32 -14.04 -18.10
N GLY A 51 -0.98 -15.31 -18.31
CA GLY A 51 0.40 -15.77 -18.36
C GLY A 51 1.24 -15.03 -19.40
N GLN A 52 0.71 -14.84 -20.60
CA GLN A 52 1.38 -14.02 -21.64
C GLN A 52 1.59 -12.58 -21.18
N SER A 53 0.64 -11.99 -20.46
CA SER A 53 0.81 -10.61 -19.95
C SER A 53 1.86 -10.49 -18.84
N ILE A 54 2.14 -11.58 -18.12
CA ILE A 54 3.10 -11.66 -17.01
C ILE A 54 4.49 -12.07 -17.50
N PHE A 55 4.58 -13.12 -18.31
CA PHE A 55 5.84 -13.78 -18.67
C PHE A 55 6.35 -13.40 -20.06
N SER A 56 5.49 -13.05 -21.02
CA SER A 56 5.94 -12.93 -22.41
C SER A 56 6.89 -11.77 -22.65
N SER A 57 8.09 -12.09 -23.16
CA SER A 57 9.10 -11.14 -23.65
C SER A 57 8.54 -10.09 -24.63
N LYS A 58 7.55 -10.45 -25.46
CA LYS A 58 6.88 -9.50 -26.39
C LYS A 58 6.01 -8.45 -25.69
N GLY A 59 5.58 -8.71 -24.46
CA GLY A 59 4.87 -7.77 -23.58
C GLY A 59 5.78 -6.93 -22.68
N ARG A 60 7.07 -7.30 -22.57
CA ARG A 60 8.14 -6.60 -21.86
C ARG A 60 8.66 -5.46 -22.73
N ARG A 61 7.87 -4.39 -22.89
CA ARG A 61 8.41 -3.15 -23.45
C ARG A 61 9.26 -2.48 -22.37
N PRO A 62 10.45 -1.97 -22.74
CA PRO A 62 11.30 -1.29 -21.79
C PRO A 62 10.52 -0.15 -21.17
N LEU A 63 10.69 0.03 -19.86
CA LEU A 63 10.53 1.33 -19.23
C LEU A 63 11.48 2.27 -19.99
N LYS A 64 10.98 2.90 -21.05
CA LYS A 64 11.63 4.09 -21.58
C LYS A 64 11.72 5.00 -20.40
N LYS A 65 12.95 5.24 -19.92
CA LYS A 65 13.35 6.31 -19.00
C LYS A 65 12.29 7.41 -19.03
N GLN A 66 11.26 7.30 -18.20
CA GLN A 66 10.47 8.47 -17.88
C GLN A 66 11.40 9.18 -16.94
N SER A 67 12.13 10.11 -17.52
CA SER A 67 12.90 11.11 -16.81
C SER A 67 12.10 11.48 -15.57
N ILE A 68 12.71 11.23 -14.42
CA ILE A 68 12.37 11.84 -13.15
C ILE A 68 12.62 13.34 -13.36
N VAL A 69 11.68 13.99 -14.05
CA VAL A 69 11.61 15.41 -14.33
C VAL A 69 10.12 15.70 -14.31
N THR A 70 9.66 16.07 -13.11
CA THR A 70 8.61 17.08 -12.87
C THR A 70 7.67 17.30 -14.06
N ASN A 71 6.56 16.56 -14.08
CA ASN A 71 5.26 17.00 -14.63
C ASN A 71 4.25 15.88 -14.37
N TYR A 72 3.69 15.87 -13.16
CA TYR A 72 2.36 15.29 -12.96
C TYR A 72 1.42 15.90 -14.01
N PRO A 73 0.49 15.15 -14.62
CA PRO A 73 -0.65 15.80 -15.24
C PRO A 73 -1.45 16.47 -14.13
N ILE A 74 -1.24 17.77 -13.97
CA ILE A 74 -2.18 18.66 -13.29
C ILE A 74 -3.55 18.36 -13.88
N PHE A 75 -4.48 17.89 -13.05
CA PHE A 75 -5.89 17.82 -13.38
C PHE A 75 -6.35 19.23 -13.77
N LYS A 76 -6.32 19.55 -15.06
CA LYS A 76 -6.96 20.77 -15.56
C LYS A 76 -8.46 20.53 -15.51
N ARG A 77 -9.12 21.10 -14.49
CA ARG A 77 -10.54 21.46 -14.54
C ARG A 77 -10.81 22.15 -15.88
N ARG A 78 -11.59 21.54 -16.76
CA ARG A 78 -12.20 22.27 -17.87
C ARG A 78 -13.23 23.22 -17.25
N LYS A 79 -13.13 24.52 -17.54
CA LYS A 79 -14.20 25.49 -17.28
C LYS A 79 -15.48 24.95 -17.96
N GLY A 80 -16.43 24.48 -17.16
CA GLY A 80 -17.72 23.98 -17.64
C GLY A 80 -18.16 22.66 -17.01
N GLY A 81 -18.63 22.72 -15.77
CA GLY A 81 -19.97 22.20 -15.42
C GLY A 81 -20.25 20.71 -15.29
N ASP A 82 -19.53 19.78 -15.92
CA ASP A 82 -19.94 18.36 -15.90
C ASP A 82 -18.88 17.43 -15.29
N MET A 83 -19.22 16.89 -14.13
CA MET A 83 -18.48 15.83 -13.42
C MET A 83 -18.95 14.49 -13.97
N PHE A 84 -18.21 13.90 -14.92
CA PHE A 84 -18.45 12.52 -15.31
C PHE A 84 -17.82 11.57 -14.28
N LEU A 85 -18.68 10.90 -13.51
CA LEU A 85 -18.36 9.61 -12.89
C LEU A 85 -17.81 8.68 -13.97
N ASN A 86 -16.52 8.35 -13.90
CA ASN A 86 -15.95 7.31 -14.74
C ASN A 86 -16.28 5.94 -14.13
N THR A 87 -17.56 5.68 -13.87
CA THR A 87 -18.07 4.33 -13.66
C THR A 87 -18.04 3.59 -14.98
N THR A 88 -17.48 2.38 -14.97
CA THR A 88 -17.64 1.34 -15.99
C THR A 88 -17.09 1.64 -17.39
N THR A 89 -15.76 1.67 -17.51
CA THR A 89 -15.13 1.18 -18.75
C THR A 89 -14.40 -0.12 -18.46
N ARG A 90 -14.91 -1.21 -19.04
CA ARG A 90 -14.34 -2.56 -19.02
C ARG A 90 -12.82 -2.55 -19.27
N GLY A 91 -12.06 -3.07 -18.32
CA GLY A 91 -10.93 -3.99 -18.57
C GLY A 91 -9.84 -3.57 -19.57
N ILE A 92 -9.48 -2.29 -19.64
CA ILE A 92 -8.28 -1.85 -20.36
C ILE A 92 -7.35 -1.14 -19.38
N LEU A 93 -6.40 -1.94 -18.88
CA LEU A 93 -5.08 -1.59 -18.34
C LEU A 93 -4.82 -0.09 -18.10
N LYS A 94 -5.11 0.39 -16.90
CA LYS A 94 -4.08 1.19 -16.21
C LYS A 94 -2.91 0.22 -15.96
N ARG A 95 -1.98 0.09 -16.91
CA ARG A 95 -0.58 -0.22 -16.55
C ARG A 95 -0.02 1.06 -15.92
N GLN A 96 -0.60 1.47 -14.79
CA GLN A 96 0.15 2.26 -13.83
C GLN A 96 1.13 1.26 -13.22
N PHE A 97 2.38 1.69 -13.09
CA PHE A 97 3.49 0.95 -12.52
C PHE A 97 3.02 0.11 -11.30
N GLU A 98 2.95 -1.22 -11.45
CA GLU A 98 2.86 -2.14 -10.32
C GLU A 98 4.31 -2.44 -9.94
N GLU A 99 4.77 -1.88 -8.83
CA GLU A 99 6.12 -2.13 -8.34
C GLU A 99 6.35 -3.62 -8.03
N CYS A 100 5.30 -4.26 -7.52
CA CYS A 100 5.19 -5.70 -7.33
C CYS A 100 3.99 -6.22 -8.12
N LEU A 101 4.15 -7.36 -8.81
CA LEU A 101 3.08 -8.02 -9.58
C LEU A 101 2.33 -9.07 -8.74
N GLU A 102 2.36 -8.95 -7.41
CA GLU A 102 1.82 -9.90 -6.43
C GLU A 102 0.37 -10.32 -6.70
N VAL A 103 -0.49 -9.37 -7.09
CA VAL A 103 -1.90 -9.65 -7.42
C VAL A 103 -2.03 -10.45 -8.71
N LEU A 104 -1.30 -10.08 -9.76
CA LEU A 104 -1.37 -10.77 -11.06
C LEU A 104 -0.77 -12.17 -10.98
N TYR A 105 0.37 -12.33 -10.32
CA TYR A 105 0.98 -13.63 -10.07
C TYR A 105 0.07 -14.53 -9.25
N ALA A 106 -0.51 -14.04 -8.14
CA ALA A 106 -1.42 -14.86 -7.35
C ALA A 106 -2.68 -15.25 -8.10
N ARG A 107 -3.28 -14.36 -8.90
CA ARG A 107 -4.40 -14.71 -9.78
C ARG A 107 -4.01 -15.79 -10.77
N TYR A 108 -2.83 -15.69 -11.37
CA TYR A 108 -2.33 -16.69 -12.31
C TYR A 108 -2.13 -18.05 -11.63
N PHE A 109 -1.40 -18.11 -10.52
CA PHE A 109 -1.12 -19.38 -9.83
C PHE A 109 -2.35 -19.98 -9.14
N THR A 110 -3.26 -19.15 -8.63
CA THR A 110 -4.57 -19.62 -8.16
C THR A 110 -5.41 -20.16 -9.32
N GLY A 111 -5.44 -19.45 -10.46
CA GLY A 111 -6.05 -19.90 -11.71
C GLY A 111 -5.48 -21.23 -12.22
N LEU A 112 -4.16 -21.40 -12.10
CA LEU A 112 -3.48 -22.65 -12.41
C LEU A 112 -3.91 -23.77 -11.46
N GLY A 113 -4.35 -23.49 -10.23
CA GLY A 113 -4.98 -24.46 -9.32
C GLY A 113 -6.31 -25.05 -9.80
N ASN A 114 -6.94 -24.51 -10.84
CA ASN A 114 -8.28 -24.93 -11.30
C ASN A 114 -8.39 -26.46 -11.55
N PRO A 115 -9.22 -27.21 -10.80
CA PRO A 115 -9.32 -28.66 -10.90
C PRO A 115 -9.90 -29.15 -12.23
N TYR A 116 -10.46 -28.25 -13.05
CA TYR A 116 -11.02 -28.57 -14.36
C TYR A 116 -10.03 -28.39 -15.52
N LEU A 117 -8.81 -27.93 -15.26
CA LEU A 117 -7.74 -27.92 -16.26
C LEU A 117 -7.22 -29.33 -16.52
N THR A 118 -7.12 -29.72 -17.79
CA THR A 118 -6.53 -31.00 -18.19
C THR A 118 -5.00 -30.97 -18.02
N SER A 119 -4.36 -32.13 -17.89
CA SER A 119 -2.89 -32.21 -17.81
C SER A 119 -2.24 -31.53 -19.03
N LYS A 120 -2.73 -31.79 -20.24
CA LYS A 120 -2.23 -31.16 -21.47
C LYS A 120 -2.31 -29.62 -21.44
N GLN A 121 -3.36 -29.06 -20.84
CA GLN A 121 -3.48 -27.61 -20.69
C GLN A 121 -2.46 -27.05 -19.69
N ARG A 122 -2.19 -27.77 -18.59
CA ARG A 122 -1.18 -27.42 -17.59
C ARG A 122 0.22 -27.50 -18.19
N ASP A 123 0.52 -28.59 -18.90
CA ASP A 123 1.79 -28.81 -19.59
C ASP A 123 2.07 -27.66 -20.57
N GLN A 124 1.07 -27.24 -21.36
CA GLN A 124 1.24 -26.12 -22.30
C GLN A 124 1.43 -24.76 -21.60
N LEU A 125 0.78 -24.53 -20.46
CA LEU A 125 0.98 -23.30 -19.68
C LEU A 125 2.38 -23.25 -19.08
N GLU A 126 2.87 -24.40 -18.60
CA GLU A 126 4.24 -24.53 -18.11
C GLU A 126 5.26 -24.39 -19.24
N ASP A 127 5.03 -24.99 -20.41
CA ASP A 127 5.86 -24.81 -21.61
C ASP A 127 5.97 -23.32 -21.99
N ASP A 128 4.86 -22.58 -21.94
CA ASP A 128 4.82 -21.14 -22.23
C ASP A 128 5.65 -20.36 -21.17
N MET A 129 5.60 -20.72 -19.88
CA MET A 129 6.42 -20.09 -18.84
C MET A 129 7.91 -20.43 -18.96
N ASP A 130 8.21 -21.70 -19.25
CA ASP A 130 9.56 -22.22 -19.42
C ASP A 130 10.27 -21.49 -20.56
N ALA A 131 9.60 -21.27 -21.68
CA ALA A 131 10.18 -20.57 -22.84
C ALA A 131 10.66 -19.15 -22.53
N ASP A 132 10.04 -18.46 -21.57
CA ASP A 132 10.33 -17.08 -21.18
C ASP A 132 11.18 -16.99 -19.88
N THR A 133 11.58 -18.11 -19.29
CA THR A 133 12.40 -18.19 -18.07
C THR A 133 13.83 -18.61 -18.43
N PRO A 134 14.88 -17.86 -18.04
CA PRO A 134 16.26 -18.23 -18.32
C PRO A 134 16.68 -19.48 -17.54
N VAL A 135 17.78 -20.10 -17.97
CA VAL A 135 18.49 -21.07 -17.13
C VAL A 135 19.35 -20.28 -16.14
N PHE A 136 19.38 -20.69 -14.88
CA PHE A 136 20.17 -20.02 -13.85
C PHE A 136 21.43 -20.83 -13.55
N GLU A 137 22.51 -20.53 -14.25
CA GLU A 137 23.79 -21.24 -14.16
C GLU A 137 24.64 -20.84 -12.95
N ASN A 138 24.33 -19.72 -12.30
CA ASN A 138 25.03 -19.25 -11.12
C ASN A 138 24.15 -19.34 -9.87
N SER A 139 24.77 -19.66 -8.73
CA SER A 139 24.09 -19.66 -7.44
C SER A 139 25.03 -19.32 -6.29
N THR A 140 24.50 -18.65 -5.28
CA THR A 140 25.14 -18.43 -3.98
C THR A 140 24.13 -18.71 -2.87
N GLU A 141 24.61 -19.02 -1.67
CA GLU A 141 23.74 -19.33 -0.54
C GLU A 141 24.13 -18.51 0.70
N THR A 142 23.11 -18.13 1.46
CA THR A 142 23.24 -17.57 2.80
C THR A 142 22.67 -18.55 3.83
N ALA A 143 22.39 -18.12 5.06
CA ALA A 143 21.79 -18.97 6.08
C ALA A 143 20.37 -19.40 5.68
N HIS A 144 19.56 -18.47 5.18
CA HIS A 144 18.14 -18.68 4.89
C HIS A 144 17.80 -18.70 3.39
N PHE A 145 18.72 -18.30 2.51
CA PHE A 145 18.43 -18.11 1.09
C PHE A 145 19.36 -18.88 0.15
N ILE A 146 18.80 -19.26 -1.01
CA ILE A 146 19.53 -19.72 -2.20
C ILE A 146 19.25 -18.70 -3.30
N LEU A 147 20.26 -17.94 -3.70
CA LEU A 147 20.15 -16.89 -4.70
C LEU A 147 20.69 -17.39 -6.04
N ARG A 148 19.91 -17.27 -7.12
CA ARG A 148 20.26 -17.78 -8.46
C ARG A 148 20.14 -16.70 -9.52
N TRP A 149 21.09 -16.64 -10.44
CA TRP A 149 21.09 -15.68 -11.57
C TRP A 149 21.77 -16.27 -12.80
N THR A 150 21.61 -15.59 -13.92
CA THR A 150 22.29 -15.89 -15.19
C THR A 150 23.18 -14.72 -15.60
N ASN A 151 24.25 -14.99 -16.35
CA ASN A 151 25.03 -13.98 -17.06
C ASN A 151 25.16 -14.31 -18.56
N SER A 152 24.43 -15.31 -19.04
CA SER A 152 24.55 -15.87 -20.39
C SER A 152 23.22 -16.11 -21.11
N SER A 153 22.10 -15.59 -20.58
CA SER A 153 20.80 -15.58 -21.27
C SER A 153 20.92 -14.86 -22.61
N THR A 154 20.19 -15.39 -23.60
CA THR A 154 20.03 -14.74 -24.91
C THR A 154 19.15 -13.50 -24.84
N HIS A 155 18.36 -13.37 -23.78
CA HIS A 155 17.64 -12.15 -23.42
C HIS A 155 18.52 -11.34 -22.46
N VAL A 156 19.16 -10.28 -22.97
CA VAL A 156 20.29 -9.64 -22.30
C VAL A 156 19.92 -8.99 -20.96
N GLU A 157 18.67 -8.57 -20.80
CA GLU A 157 18.12 -7.96 -19.59
C GLU A 157 18.03 -8.96 -18.41
N ASP A 158 18.08 -10.28 -18.66
CA ASP A 158 18.16 -11.28 -17.59
C ASP A 158 19.55 -11.30 -16.91
N ASN A 159 20.59 -10.77 -17.57
CA ASN A 159 21.97 -11.06 -17.23
C ASN A 159 22.51 -10.14 -16.14
N ILE A 160 22.97 -10.72 -15.02
CA ILE A 160 23.75 -10.02 -13.99
C ILE A 160 25.20 -10.49 -14.06
N ALA A 161 26.06 -9.65 -14.65
CA ALA A 161 27.49 -9.96 -14.80
C ALA A 161 28.28 -9.81 -13.50
N ASP A 162 27.89 -8.85 -12.64
CA ASP A 162 28.57 -8.58 -11.37
C ASP A 162 27.92 -9.37 -10.23
N PRO A 163 28.56 -10.43 -9.71
CA PRO A 163 27.99 -11.25 -8.64
C PRO A 163 27.90 -10.50 -7.29
N SER A 164 28.60 -9.38 -7.12
CA SER A 164 28.50 -8.59 -5.88
C SER A 164 27.09 -8.06 -5.66
N ILE A 165 26.37 -7.72 -6.74
CA ILE A 165 24.97 -7.29 -6.70
C ILE A 165 24.08 -8.36 -6.04
N VAL A 166 24.30 -9.63 -6.38
CA VAL A 166 23.55 -10.76 -5.82
C VAL A 166 23.98 -11.04 -4.38
N ASN A 167 25.27 -11.00 -4.08
CA ASN A 167 25.79 -11.23 -2.73
C ASN A 167 25.31 -10.16 -1.73
N ASP A 168 25.30 -8.89 -2.13
CA ASP A 168 24.76 -7.79 -1.34
C ASP A 168 23.27 -8.01 -1.04
N THR A 169 22.52 -8.47 -2.04
CA THR A 169 21.09 -8.79 -1.88
C THR A 169 20.86 -9.89 -0.85
N GLY A 170 21.71 -10.93 -0.85
CA GLY A 170 21.71 -11.95 0.19
C GLY A 170 21.86 -11.34 1.59
N THR A 171 22.79 -10.39 1.76
CA THR A 171 23.00 -9.69 3.04
C THR A 171 21.79 -8.84 3.45
N TYR A 172 21.15 -8.14 2.50
CA TYR A 172 19.94 -7.35 2.77
C TYR A 172 18.77 -8.22 3.21
N LEU A 173 18.57 -9.37 2.56
CA LEU A 173 17.53 -10.33 2.93
C LEU A 173 17.77 -10.95 4.30
N GLU A 174 19.01 -11.30 4.65
CA GLU A 174 19.37 -11.80 5.99
C GLU A 174 19.09 -10.75 7.07
N THR A 175 19.44 -9.49 6.82
CA THR A 175 19.16 -8.39 7.78
C THR A 175 17.65 -8.22 8.00
N ALA A 176 16.86 -8.24 6.92
CA ALA A 176 15.41 -8.15 7.01
C ALA A 176 14.82 -9.38 7.72
N TRP A 177 15.33 -10.58 7.43
CA TRP A 177 14.92 -11.83 8.07
C TRP A 177 15.11 -11.78 9.58
N GLU A 178 16.30 -11.42 10.05
CA GLU A 178 16.62 -11.31 11.49
C GLU A 178 15.70 -10.32 12.19
N LYS A 179 15.44 -9.17 11.55
CA LYS A 179 14.57 -8.14 12.11
C LYS A 179 13.11 -8.61 12.18
N TYR A 180 12.61 -9.29 11.15
CA TYR A 180 11.27 -9.85 11.16
C TYR A 180 11.13 -10.96 12.20
N TYR A 181 12.09 -11.87 12.29
CA TYR A 181 12.05 -12.95 13.27
C TYR A 181 12.08 -12.39 14.70
N THR A 182 12.94 -11.40 14.97
CA THR A 182 13.07 -10.79 16.29
C THR A 182 11.78 -10.11 16.73
N VAL A 183 11.14 -9.35 15.84
CA VAL A 183 9.94 -8.56 16.19
C VAL A 183 8.67 -9.39 16.15
N PHE A 184 8.45 -10.18 15.09
CA PHE A 184 7.20 -10.92 14.92
C PHE A 184 7.21 -12.31 15.57
N GLY A 185 8.37 -12.78 16.03
CA GLY A 185 8.53 -14.12 16.60
C GLY A 185 8.26 -15.25 15.58
N LYS A 186 8.19 -14.92 14.29
CA LYS A 186 7.78 -15.82 13.21
C LYS A 186 8.74 -15.68 12.04
N THR A 187 9.16 -16.82 11.50
CA THR A 187 9.99 -16.84 10.29
C THR A 187 9.14 -16.56 9.06
N PRO A 188 9.65 -15.82 8.06
CA PRO A 188 9.02 -15.77 6.74
C PRO A 188 8.76 -17.18 6.18
N TYR A 189 7.66 -17.34 5.44
CA TYR A 189 7.17 -18.63 4.96
C TYR A 189 8.20 -19.32 4.05
N ILE A 190 8.65 -20.50 4.49
CA ILE A 190 9.43 -21.43 3.67
C ILE A 190 8.48 -22.54 3.18
N PRO A 191 8.46 -22.86 1.87
CA PRO A 191 7.59 -23.91 1.34
C PRO A 191 7.86 -25.28 2.00
N PRO A 192 6.82 -26.12 2.23
CA PRO A 192 7.01 -27.44 2.80
C PRO A 192 8.00 -28.29 2.01
N GLY A 193 8.98 -28.87 2.71
CA GLY A 193 10.04 -29.69 2.11
C GLY A 193 11.27 -28.91 1.65
N SER A 194 11.26 -27.57 1.77
CA SER A 194 12.44 -26.72 1.57
C SER A 194 13.06 -26.33 2.92
N THR A 195 14.39 -26.19 2.95
CA THR A 195 15.12 -25.69 4.13
C THR A 195 15.54 -24.24 3.99
N LYS A 196 15.58 -23.71 2.76
CA LYS A 196 15.92 -22.33 2.42
C LYS A 196 14.92 -21.78 1.40
N MET A 197 14.81 -20.46 1.36
CA MET A 197 14.00 -19.75 0.39
C MET A 197 14.79 -19.50 -0.89
N GLU A 198 14.19 -19.78 -2.03
CA GLU A 198 14.81 -19.46 -3.32
C GLU A 198 14.56 -18.00 -3.70
N VAL A 199 15.61 -17.37 -4.23
CA VAL A 199 15.58 -16.01 -4.78
C VAL A 199 16.18 -16.07 -6.18
N VAL A 200 15.47 -15.54 -7.17
CA VAL A 200 15.92 -15.57 -8.57
C VAL A 200 15.94 -14.18 -9.17
N PHE A 201 16.93 -13.93 -10.02
CA PHE A 201 17.08 -12.67 -10.76
C PHE A 201 16.85 -12.90 -12.24
N GLN A 202 15.79 -12.31 -12.78
CA GLN A 202 15.41 -12.42 -14.18
C GLN A 202 14.63 -11.17 -14.60
N ASP A 203 14.56 -10.85 -15.89
CA ASP A 203 13.80 -9.70 -16.36
C ASP A 203 12.29 -9.94 -16.16
N ILE A 204 11.68 -9.12 -15.32
CA ILE A 204 10.25 -9.10 -15.01
C ILE A 204 9.71 -7.69 -15.12
N SER A 205 8.42 -7.55 -15.42
CA SER A 205 7.77 -6.24 -15.51
C SER A 205 7.40 -5.62 -14.14
N ALA A 206 8.26 -5.80 -13.13
CA ALA A 206 8.12 -5.36 -11.73
C ALA A 206 9.51 -5.00 -11.16
N LEU A 207 9.61 -4.54 -9.91
CA LEU A 207 10.87 -4.58 -9.15
C LEU A 207 11.06 -5.93 -8.45
N GLY A 208 9.96 -6.51 -7.97
CA GLY A 208 9.96 -7.79 -7.27
C GLY A 208 8.61 -8.52 -7.37
N VAL A 209 8.62 -9.81 -7.00
CA VAL A 209 7.40 -10.58 -6.70
C VAL A 209 7.70 -11.78 -5.81
N ALA A 210 6.88 -12.02 -4.79
CA ALA A 210 6.98 -13.17 -3.88
C ALA A 210 5.91 -14.26 -4.13
N SER A 211 4.89 -13.98 -4.96
CA SER A 211 3.87 -14.96 -5.36
C SER A 211 4.38 -16.00 -6.36
N PRO A 212 3.90 -17.25 -6.27
CA PRO A 212 3.00 -17.78 -5.24
C PRO A 212 3.74 -18.05 -3.92
N PRO A 213 3.04 -18.32 -2.81
CA PRO A 213 3.68 -18.63 -1.52
C PRO A 213 4.77 -19.70 -1.62
N ASP A 214 4.49 -20.77 -2.37
CA ASP A 214 5.40 -21.91 -2.56
C ASP A 214 6.49 -21.68 -3.63
N GLY A 215 6.54 -20.51 -4.25
CA GLY A 215 7.53 -20.13 -5.27
C GLY A 215 8.69 -19.31 -4.73
N PRO A 216 9.68 -18.99 -5.58
CA PRO A 216 10.80 -18.13 -5.19
C PRO A 216 10.36 -16.67 -5.01
N ILE A 217 11.18 -15.87 -4.33
CA ILE A 217 11.19 -14.41 -4.54
C ILE A 217 11.87 -14.16 -5.89
N LYS A 218 11.28 -13.30 -6.72
CA LYS A 218 11.87 -12.89 -7.99
C LYS A 218 12.19 -11.41 -7.92
N PHE A 219 13.38 -11.02 -8.34
CA PHE A 219 13.77 -9.63 -8.53
C PHE A 219 14.06 -9.37 -10.00
N ASP A 220 13.70 -8.18 -10.46
CA ASP A 220 14.03 -7.75 -11.82
C ASP A 220 15.52 -7.49 -11.96
N SER A 221 16.20 -8.26 -12.80
CA SER A 221 17.64 -8.18 -12.99
C SER A 221 18.09 -6.83 -13.52
N GLN A 222 17.34 -6.22 -14.44
CA GLN A 222 17.73 -4.95 -15.08
C GLN A 222 17.68 -3.79 -14.09
N HIS A 223 16.59 -3.64 -13.34
CA HIS A 223 16.49 -2.62 -12.28
C HIS A 223 17.46 -2.90 -11.14
N TRP A 224 17.70 -4.17 -10.80
CA TRP A 224 18.71 -4.48 -9.78
C TRP A 224 20.09 -3.99 -10.19
N ILE A 225 20.45 -4.06 -11.47
CA ILE A 225 21.71 -3.49 -11.98
C ILE A 225 21.66 -1.96 -11.98
N ASP A 226 20.64 -1.37 -12.59
CA ASP A 226 20.59 0.05 -12.93
C ASP A 226 20.30 0.96 -11.71
N GLU A 227 19.65 0.43 -10.68
CA GLU A 227 19.14 1.21 -9.56
C GLU A 227 19.58 0.65 -8.19
N PRO A 228 20.83 0.86 -7.76
CA PRO A 228 21.31 0.34 -6.47
C PRO A 228 20.45 0.75 -5.25
N GLY A 229 19.84 1.94 -5.31
CA GLY A 229 19.01 2.49 -4.25
C GLY A 229 17.71 1.75 -3.96
N ILE A 230 17.24 0.87 -4.85
CA ILE A 230 16.02 0.07 -4.63
C ILE A 230 16.30 -1.27 -3.96
N ARG A 231 17.54 -1.77 -4.00
CA ARG A 231 17.85 -3.16 -3.62
C ARG A 231 17.49 -3.46 -2.16
N GLN A 232 17.90 -2.59 -1.25
CA GLN A 232 17.58 -2.70 0.18
C GLN A 232 16.07 -2.68 0.46
N PRO A 233 15.33 -1.61 0.09
CA PRO A 233 13.90 -1.53 0.38
C PRO A 233 13.11 -2.65 -0.31
N SER A 234 13.35 -2.93 -1.59
CA SER A 234 12.63 -4.00 -2.30
C SER A 234 12.94 -5.40 -1.75
N SER A 235 14.15 -5.65 -1.21
CA SER A 235 14.44 -6.90 -0.50
C SER A 235 13.59 -7.06 0.77
N ALA A 236 13.44 -5.99 1.54
CA ALA A 236 12.57 -5.98 2.72
C ALA A 236 11.10 -6.18 2.32
N HIS A 237 10.62 -5.47 1.28
CA HIS A 237 9.25 -5.57 0.76
C HIS A 237 8.90 -7.01 0.37
N GLU A 238 9.66 -7.62 -0.53
CA GLU A 238 9.32 -8.97 -1.04
C GLU A 238 9.45 -10.05 0.03
N LEU A 239 10.44 -9.93 0.93
CA LEU A 239 10.53 -10.85 2.06
C LEU A 239 9.35 -10.68 3.04
N PHE A 240 8.82 -9.47 3.18
CA PHE A 240 7.65 -9.24 4.02
C PHE A 240 6.39 -9.91 3.49
N HIS A 241 6.22 -10.02 2.16
CA HIS A 241 5.15 -10.86 1.60
C HIS A 241 5.26 -12.33 2.07
N LYS A 242 6.48 -12.87 2.17
CA LYS A 242 6.68 -14.22 2.74
C LYS A 242 6.33 -14.26 4.23
N LEU A 243 6.53 -13.19 4.98
CA LEU A 243 6.04 -13.09 6.36
C LEU A 243 4.50 -13.06 6.41
N GLN A 244 3.84 -12.30 5.53
CA GLN A 244 2.37 -12.31 5.42
C GLN A 244 1.84 -13.73 5.17
N TYR A 245 2.48 -14.50 4.28
CA TYR A 245 2.11 -15.90 4.03
C TYR A 245 2.29 -16.79 5.27
N ALA A 246 3.29 -16.51 6.10
CA ALA A 246 3.48 -17.21 7.36
C ALA A 246 2.31 -16.94 8.33
N PHE A 247 1.70 -15.75 8.28
CA PHE A 247 0.47 -15.40 8.99
C PHE A 247 -0.82 -15.83 8.27
N GLY A 248 -0.73 -16.76 7.31
CA GLY A 248 -1.92 -17.38 6.70
C GLY A 248 -2.44 -16.68 5.44
N PHE A 249 -1.90 -15.52 5.06
CA PHE A 249 -2.29 -14.84 3.82
C PHE A 249 -2.06 -15.77 2.62
N ARG A 250 -3.12 -16.08 1.86
CA ARG A 250 -3.10 -16.95 0.64
C ARG A 250 -2.62 -18.39 0.83
N THR A 251 -2.09 -18.76 1.99
CA THR A 251 -1.75 -20.13 2.37
C THR A 251 -2.90 -20.84 3.06
N ILE A 252 -3.69 -20.08 3.85
CA ILE A 252 -4.88 -20.54 4.58
C ILE A 252 -6.09 -19.71 4.14
N TRP A 253 -5.92 -18.38 4.13
CA TRP A 253 -6.97 -17.41 3.85
C TRP A 253 -6.95 -16.96 2.39
N THR A 254 -8.10 -16.92 1.74
CA THR A 254 -8.22 -16.33 0.38
C THR A 254 -9.05 -15.05 0.51
N PRO A 255 -8.41 -13.87 0.61
CA PRO A 255 -9.12 -12.62 0.85
C PRO A 255 -10.03 -12.26 -0.33
N ALA A 256 -11.14 -11.59 -0.02
CA ALA A 256 -12.08 -11.07 -1.00
C ALA A 256 -11.85 -9.58 -1.24
N GLY A 257 -12.15 -9.09 -2.45
CA GLY A 257 -12.13 -7.64 -2.74
C GLY A 257 -10.74 -7.02 -2.85
N SER A 258 -10.65 -5.71 -2.63
CA SER A 258 -9.38 -4.97 -2.61
C SER A 258 -8.72 -5.13 -1.25
N TYR A 259 -7.48 -5.64 -1.25
CA TYR A 259 -6.66 -5.83 -0.06
C TYR A 259 -5.26 -5.24 -0.24
N GLN A 260 -5.00 -4.47 -1.31
CA GLN A 260 -3.66 -3.94 -1.61
C GLN A 260 -3.19 -2.94 -0.56
N TRP A 261 -4.10 -2.20 0.08
CA TRP A 261 -3.77 -1.31 1.20
C TRP A 261 -3.06 -2.05 2.34
N PHE A 262 -3.40 -3.33 2.55
CA PHE A 262 -2.74 -4.23 3.49
C PHE A 262 -1.60 -5.00 2.81
N SER A 263 -1.88 -5.68 1.69
CA SER A 263 -0.94 -6.61 1.08
C SER A 263 0.26 -5.94 0.47
N GLU A 264 0.15 -4.71 -0.04
CA GLU A 264 1.25 -3.89 -0.56
C GLU A 264 1.64 -2.75 0.38
N GLY A 265 0.71 -2.23 1.17
CA GLY A 265 0.98 -1.18 2.15
C GLY A 265 1.84 -1.65 3.31
N THR A 266 1.63 -2.86 3.84
CA THR A 266 2.46 -3.38 4.95
C THR A 266 3.89 -3.78 4.50
N PRO A 267 4.14 -4.39 3.32
CA PRO A 267 5.48 -4.51 2.78
C PRO A 267 6.16 -3.17 2.50
N SER A 268 5.40 -2.17 2.05
CA SER A 268 5.93 -0.81 1.86
C SER A 268 6.35 -0.16 3.18
N TRP A 269 5.58 -0.39 4.26
CA TRP A 269 5.99 -0.05 5.62
C TRP A 269 7.25 -0.81 6.04
N ALA A 270 7.37 -2.09 5.66
CA ALA A 270 8.53 -2.91 6.00
C ALA A 270 9.84 -2.34 5.42
N GLU A 271 9.79 -1.66 4.26
CA GLU A 271 10.94 -0.93 3.71
C GLU A 271 11.46 0.14 4.70
N VAL A 272 10.54 0.95 5.24
CA VAL A 272 10.85 2.01 6.21
C VAL A 272 11.26 1.40 7.56
N PHE A 273 10.55 0.37 8.00
CA PHE A 273 10.85 -0.33 9.24
C PHE A 273 12.26 -0.90 9.24
N VAL A 274 12.70 -1.57 8.16
CA VAL A 274 14.04 -2.17 8.08
C VAL A 274 15.11 -1.13 7.78
N TRP A 275 14.90 -0.27 6.78
CA TRP A 275 15.96 0.54 6.18
C TRP A 275 15.76 2.07 6.28
N GLN A 276 14.62 2.54 6.80
CA GLN A 276 14.20 3.95 6.76
C GLN A 276 14.30 4.55 5.34
N ARG A 277 14.05 3.71 4.34
CA ARG A 277 14.18 4.02 2.93
C ARG A 277 13.02 3.36 2.18
N VAL A 278 12.56 4.00 1.13
CA VAL A 278 11.60 3.41 0.18
C VAL A 278 12.24 3.21 -1.18
N SER A 279 11.77 2.20 -1.91
CA SER A 279 12.16 1.93 -3.30
C SER A 279 11.69 3.04 -4.25
N ARG A 280 10.58 3.70 -3.93
CA ARG A 280 9.92 4.74 -4.73
C ARG A 280 9.30 5.82 -3.84
N ALA A 281 9.53 7.08 -4.19
CA ALA A 281 9.07 8.22 -3.39
C ALA A 281 7.54 8.35 -3.30
N TYR A 282 6.82 7.89 -4.34
CA TYR A 282 5.35 7.99 -4.41
C TYR A 282 4.66 7.26 -3.23
N LYS A 283 5.29 6.21 -2.68
CA LYS A 283 4.80 5.49 -1.48
C LYS A 283 4.64 6.42 -0.27
N VAL A 284 5.43 7.49 -0.20
CA VAL A 284 5.37 8.50 0.86
C VAL A 284 4.50 9.68 0.46
N THR A 285 4.52 10.10 -0.81
CA THR A 285 3.97 11.38 -1.25
C THR A 285 2.53 11.33 -1.73
N ASP A 286 2.07 10.24 -2.34
CA ASP A 286 0.83 10.25 -3.11
C ASP A 286 -0.41 10.42 -2.21
N LEU A 287 -0.45 9.76 -1.04
CA LEU A 287 -1.53 9.95 -0.06
C LEU A 287 -1.56 11.36 0.58
N PHE A 288 -0.50 12.15 0.42
CA PHE A 288 -0.48 13.56 0.83
C PHE A 288 -0.87 14.48 -0.33
N ALA A 289 -0.48 14.13 -1.55
CA ALA A 289 -0.85 14.86 -2.76
C ALA A 289 -2.33 14.68 -3.11
N ASP A 290 -2.92 13.53 -2.79
CA ASP A 290 -4.33 13.21 -2.94
C ASP A 290 -4.89 12.62 -1.63
N PRO A 291 -5.20 13.48 -0.64
CA PRO A 291 -5.59 13.01 0.67
C PRO A 291 -7.03 12.48 0.75
N ASP A 292 -7.83 12.66 -0.30
CA ASP A 292 -9.19 12.13 -0.45
C ASP A 292 -9.22 10.70 -1.01
N LEU A 293 -8.08 10.03 -1.13
CA LEU A 293 -8.06 8.62 -1.49
C LEU A 293 -8.68 7.77 -0.39
N ASN A 294 -9.64 6.91 -0.77
CA ASN A 294 -10.16 5.89 0.14
C ASN A 294 -9.02 4.96 0.55
N LEU A 295 -8.73 4.93 1.85
CA LEU A 295 -7.57 4.20 2.34
C LEU A 295 -7.64 2.69 2.05
N TYR A 296 -8.84 2.09 1.93
CA TYR A 296 -8.96 0.68 1.56
C TYR A 296 -8.74 0.40 0.07
N ASP A 297 -8.76 1.44 -0.75
CA ASP A 297 -8.55 1.35 -2.20
C ASP A 297 -7.12 1.72 -2.62
N VAL A 298 -6.31 2.27 -1.70
CA VAL A 298 -4.89 2.52 -1.93
C VAL A 298 -4.05 1.23 -1.87
N SER A 299 -2.78 1.32 -2.25
CA SER A 299 -1.84 0.20 -2.35
C SER A 299 -0.56 0.52 -1.57
N TYR A 300 0.58 0.68 -2.24
CA TYR A 300 1.87 1.03 -1.64
C TYR A 300 1.84 2.36 -0.86
N ASP A 301 1.03 3.30 -1.34
CA ASP A 301 0.76 4.62 -0.76
C ASP A 301 -0.07 4.56 0.54
N ALA A 302 -0.53 3.39 0.97
CA ALA A 302 -1.03 3.17 2.33
C ALA A 302 0.09 3.18 3.39
N MET A 303 1.36 3.10 2.99
CA MET A 303 2.51 3.04 3.90
C MET A 303 2.50 4.12 5.00
N PRO A 304 2.19 5.41 4.72
CA PRO A 304 2.16 6.42 5.77
C PRO A 304 1.11 6.14 6.86
N PHE A 305 0.00 5.50 6.50
CA PHE A 305 -0.97 5.04 7.50
C PHE A 305 -0.38 3.93 8.37
N TRP A 306 0.34 2.96 7.82
CA TRP A 306 0.95 1.88 8.60
C TRP A 306 2.08 2.37 9.52
N VAL A 307 2.85 3.38 9.09
CA VAL A 307 3.80 4.09 9.95
C VAL A 307 3.08 4.79 11.10
N PHE A 308 1.98 5.49 10.80
CA PHE A 308 1.15 6.11 11.82
C PHE A 308 0.55 5.09 12.78
N PHE A 309 0.00 3.99 12.27
CA PHE A 309 -0.57 2.90 13.05
C PHE A 309 0.45 2.33 14.05
N GLN A 310 1.67 2.07 13.59
CA GLN A 310 2.75 1.63 14.47
C GLN A 310 3.07 2.70 15.51
N THR A 311 3.49 3.88 15.06
CA THR A 311 4.08 4.89 15.94
C THR A 311 3.07 5.41 16.95
N ARG A 312 1.80 5.56 16.57
CA ARG A 312 0.77 6.14 17.44
C ARG A 312 0.34 5.24 18.59
N GLN A 313 0.47 3.93 18.42
CA GLN A 313 0.15 2.93 19.46
C GLN A 313 1.39 2.40 20.17
N GLN A 314 2.58 2.83 19.75
CA GLN A 314 3.82 2.44 20.39
C GLN A 314 4.05 3.26 21.67
N ASP A 315 3.67 2.68 22.82
CA ASP A 315 3.92 3.27 24.14
C ASP A 315 5.36 3.02 24.63
N ASP A 316 5.99 1.93 24.17
CA ASP A 316 7.38 1.54 24.46
C ASP A 316 8.16 1.28 23.15
N PRO A 317 9.44 1.67 23.03
CA PRO A 317 10.28 1.31 21.87
C PRO A 317 10.29 -0.18 21.47
N ASP A 318 10.05 -1.09 22.41
CA ASP A 318 9.99 -2.53 22.17
C ASP A 318 8.59 -3.03 21.77
N ASP A 319 7.56 -2.19 21.91
CA ASP A 319 6.21 -2.51 21.46
C ASP A 319 6.06 -2.31 19.95
N ASN A 320 5.39 -3.25 19.29
CA ASN A 320 5.03 -3.12 17.89
C ASN A 320 3.60 -3.63 17.66
N PRO A 321 2.61 -2.74 17.53
CA PRO A 321 1.20 -3.10 17.38
C PRO A 321 0.91 -3.86 16.08
N LEU A 322 1.84 -3.84 15.10
CA LEU A 322 1.72 -4.71 13.92
C LEU A 322 1.77 -6.19 14.32
N ILE A 323 2.41 -6.56 15.42
CA ILE A 323 2.42 -7.95 15.92
C ILE A 323 1.00 -8.38 16.28
N SER A 324 0.31 -7.61 17.13
CA SER A 324 -1.09 -7.86 17.51
C SER A 324 -1.99 -7.94 16.28
N PHE A 325 -1.80 -7.02 15.34
CA PHE A 325 -2.55 -7.00 14.08
C PHE A 325 -2.36 -8.29 13.27
N PHE A 326 -1.12 -8.74 13.05
CA PHE A 326 -0.85 -9.96 12.29
C PHE A 326 -1.31 -11.22 13.01
N GLN A 327 -1.25 -11.27 14.35
CA GLN A 327 -1.78 -12.38 15.15
C GLN A 327 -3.31 -12.47 15.05
N LYS A 328 -4.01 -11.34 15.15
CA LYS A 328 -5.47 -11.28 14.95
C LYS A 328 -5.86 -11.60 13.52
N TYR A 329 -5.13 -11.09 12.54
CA TYR A 329 -5.33 -11.42 11.13
C TYR A 329 -5.17 -12.93 10.87
N GLU A 330 -4.17 -13.57 11.46
CA GLU A 330 -3.99 -15.02 11.33
C GLU A 330 -5.21 -15.80 11.88
N ALA A 331 -5.82 -15.33 12.96
CA ALA A 331 -6.99 -15.94 13.55
C ALA A 331 -8.29 -15.71 12.76
N THR A 332 -8.48 -14.51 12.21
CA THR A 332 -9.74 -14.10 11.56
C THR A 332 -9.73 -14.27 10.04
N GLY A 333 -8.56 -14.19 9.40
CA GLY A 333 -8.42 -14.09 7.95
C GLY A 333 -8.98 -12.79 7.36
N ASN A 334 -9.25 -11.78 8.19
CA ASN A 334 -9.90 -10.52 7.82
C ASN A 334 -9.10 -9.34 8.37
N GLU A 335 -8.42 -8.64 7.46
CA GLU A 335 -7.53 -7.52 7.79
C GLU A 335 -8.26 -6.32 8.40
N LYS A 336 -9.50 -6.04 7.98
CA LYS A 336 -10.26 -4.90 8.50
C LYS A 336 -10.73 -5.16 9.93
N GLN A 337 -11.25 -6.36 10.17
CA GLN A 337 -11.65 -6.80 11.50
C GLN A 337 -10.45 -6.87 12.44
N ALA A 338 -9.32 -7.42 11.99
CA ALA A 338 -8.11 -7.46 12.80
C ALA A 338 -7.62 -6.06 13.18
N LEU A 339 -7.66 -5.10 12.25
CA LEU A 339 -7.30 -3.71 12.51
C LEU A 339 -8.22 -3.05 13.55
N GLU A 340 -9.54 -3.21 13.38
CA GLU A 340 -10.56 -2.70 14.30
C GLU A 340 -10.34 -3.23 15.72
N GLU A 341 -10.14 -4.55 15.86
CA GLU A 341 -9.90 -5.19 17.15
C GLU A 341 -8.61 -4.70 17.83
N VAL A 342 -7.51 -4.48 17.09
CA VAL A 342 -6.28 -3.92 17.69
C VAL A 342 -6.51 -2.50 18.19
N ILE A 343 -7.13 -1.66 17.35
CA ILE A 343 -7.38 -0.25 17.70
C ILE A 343 -8.31 -0.15 18.92
N ASP A 344 -9.26 -1.06 19.05
CA ASP A 344 -10.20 -1.07 20.17
C ASP A 344 -9.62 -1.66 21.46
N GLU A 345 -8.79 -2.70 21.37
CA GLU A 345 -8.24 -3.42 22.54
C GLU A 345 -6.95 -2.79 23.11
N ASP A 346 -6.04 -2.34 22.26
CA ASP A 346 -4.69 -1.91 22.67
C ASP A 346 -4.61 -0.41 22.98
N TRP A 347 -5.73 0.33 22.93
CA TRP A 347 -5.77 1.75 23.31
C TRP A 347 -5.86 1.93 24.84
N PRO A 348 -5.08 2.84 25.47
CA PRO A 348 -5.11 3.05 26.91
C PRO A 348 -6.49 3.42 27.45
N SER A 349 -6.72 3.14 28.75
CA SER A 349 -7.96 3.34 29.55
C SER A 349 -8.70 4.70 29.46
N ASN A 350 -8.20 5.67 28.70
CA ASN A 350 -8.89 6.88 28.28
C ASN A 350 -9.32 6.77 26.80
N ASN A 351 -9.99 5.68 26.45
CA ASN A 351 -10.55 5.48 25.11
C ASN A 351 -11.77 6.39 24.91
N VAL A 352 -11.54 7.66 24.56
CA VAL A 352 -12.59 8.60 24.13
C VAL A 352 -12.90 8.43 22.63
N TYR A 353 -12.28 7.45 21.96
CA TYR A 353 -12.08 7.40 20.51
C TYR A 353 -12.40 6.03 19.86
N GLY A 354 -13.03 5.10 20.59
CA GLY A 354 -13.10 3.66 20.30
C GLY A 354 -13.95 3.25 19.10
N GLN A 355 -13.63 3.76 17.93
CA GLN A 355 -14.13 3.35 16.63
C GLN A 355 -13.03 3.59 15.59
N LEU A 356 -12.74 2.58 14.75
CA LEU A 356 -11.81 2.62 13.63
C LEU A 356 -11.87 3.92 12.78
N ASP A 357 -13.06 4.45 12.56
CA ASP A 357 -13.27 5.74 11.87
C ASP A 357 -12.56 6.93 12.54
N SER A 358 -12.57 6.99 13.87
CA SER A 358 -11.93 8.07 14.63
C SER A 358 -10.42 7.99 14.53
N PHE A 359 -9.88 6.78 14.37
CA PHE A 359 -8.44 6.57 14.16
C PHE A 359 -7.99 7.09 12.79
N PHE A 360 -8.80 6.90 11.75
CA PHE A 360 -8.55 7.49 10.42
C PHE A 360 -8.67 9.01 10.42
N ALA A 361 -9.69 9.52 11.09
CA ALA A 361 -9.89 10.95 11.26
C ALA A 361 -8.70 11.60 12.02
N LEU A 362 -8.18 10.91 13.04
CA LEU A 362 -6.94 11.27 13.73
C LEU A 362 -5.73 11.26 12.78
N PHE A 363 -5.55 10.22 11.98
CA PHE A 363 -4.48 10.16 10.99
C PHE A 363 -4.49 11.38 10.05
N SER A 364 -5.67 11.81 9.60
CA SER A 364 -5.82 13.01 8.78
C SER A 364 -5.34 14.29 9.45
N ARG A 365 -5.61 14.46 10.75
CA ARG A 365 -5.01 15.56 11.54
C ARG A 365 -3.49 15.45 11.58
N GLU A 366 -2.97 14.27 11.92
CA GLU A 366 -1.55 14.01 12.12
C GLU A 366 -0.72 14.19 10.84
N ARG A 367 -1.30 13.88 9.68
CA ARG A 367 -0.74 14.21 8.35
C ARG A 367 -0.51 15.73 8.21
N ARG A 368 -1.49 16.55 8.61
CA ARG A 368 -1.40 18.01 8.50
C ARG A 368 -0.34 18.60 9.42
N ILE A 369 -0.31 18.20 10.68
CA ILE A 369 0.63 18.77 11.66
C ILE A 369 2.04 18.16 11.59
N GLY A 370 2.24 17.14 10.73
CA GLY A 370 3.53 16.48 10.55
C GLY A 370 3.91 15.52 11.68
N ALA A 371 2.93 15.07 12.47
CA ALA A 371 3.14 14.18 13.61
C ALA A 371 2.68 12.73 13.36
N TRP A 372 2.36 12.38 12.11
CA TRP A 372 2.05 10.99 11.68
C TRP A 372 3.20 9.97 11.86
N ARG A 373 4.40 10.42 12.23
CA ARG A 373 5.56 9.58 12.58
C ARG A 373 5.92 9.67 14.08
N GLN A 374 5.11 10.37 14.87
CA GLN A 374 5.36 10.63 16.28
C GLN A 374 4.65 9.61 17.16
N THR A 375 5.37 9.13 18.17
CA THR A 375 4.81 8.36 19.28
C THR A 375 4.04 9.27 20.24
N PRO A 376 3.17 8.72 21.12
CA PRO A 376 2.44 9.50 22.12
C PRO A 376 3.35 10.32 23.06
N THR A 377 4.59 9.86 23.25
CA THR A 377 5.61 10.53 24.08
C THR A 377 6.47 11.52 23.30
N GLY A 378 6.22 11.70 22.00
CA GLY A 378 6.92 12.63 21.11
C GLY A 378 8.17 12.07 20.42
N GLY A 379 8.53 10.80 20.66
CA GLY A 379 9.58 10.11 19.92
C GLY A 379 9.26 9.96 18.43
N GLN A 380 10.30 9.95 17.57
CA GLN A 380 10.18 9.89 16.11
C GLN A 380 10.98 8.71 15.54
N PRO A 381 10.44 7.47 15.57
CA PRO A 381 11.16 6.28 15.10
C PRO A 381 11.62 6.38 13.64
N TYR A 382 10.91 7.18 12.84
CA TYR A 382 11.16 7.39 11.41
C TYR A 382 11.30 8.88 11.07
N ALA A 383 12.12 9.61 11.82
CA ALA A 383 12.35 11.05 11.62
C ALA A 383 12.70 11.40 10.16
N THR A 384 13.44 10.53 9.48
CA THR A 384 13.74 10.62 8.04
C THR A 384 13.29 9.38 7.31
N ILE A 385 12.77 9.55 6.09
CA ILE A 385 12.47 8.46 5.16
C ILE A 385 13.15 8.80 3.84
N LEU A 386 14.14 8.00 3.46
CA LEU A 386 14.96 8.26 2.26
C LEU A 386 14.29 7.70 1.00
N GLY A 387 14.41 8.40 -0.12
CA GLY A 387 14.10 7.88 -1.45
C GLY A 387 15.20 6.94 -1.98
N PRO A 388 15.01 6.35 -3.17
CA PRO A 388 16.03 5.52 -3.81
C PRO A 388 17.33 6.30 -4.10
N ASP A 389 17.24 7.62 -4.32
CA ASP A 389 18.38 8.53 -4.48
C ASP A 389 19.11 8.86 -3.17
N GLY A 390 18.58 8.41 -2.01
CA GLY A 390 19.12 8.70 -0.69
C GLY A 390 18.74 10.08 -0.15
N VAL A 391 17.84 10.81 -0.82
CA VAL A 391 17.34 12.11 -0.36
C VAL A 391 16.16 11.89 0.59
N ASN A 392 16.10 12.66 1.68
CA ASN A 392 14.97 12.61 2.60
C ASN A 392 13.69 13.12 1.91
N ILE A 393 12.63 12.33 1.98
CA ILE A 393 11.33 12.66 1.42
C ILE A 393 10.49 13.40 2.47
N VAL A 394 10.14 14.64 2.14
CA VAL A 394 9.20 15.46 2.89
C VAL A 394 7.93 15.59 2.06
N PRO A 395 6.84 14.89 2.42
CA PRO A 395 5.61 14.97 1.64
C PRO A 395 4.95 16.34 1.82
N ALA A 396 4.37 16.86 0.74
CA ALA A 396 3.57 18.08 0.75
C ALA A 396 2.08 17.69 0.74
N LEU A 397 1.35 18.12 1.77
CA LEU A 397 -0.10 17.91 1.85
C LEU A 397 -0.83 18.89 0.94
N THR A 398 -1.71 18.40 0.09
CA THR A 398 -2.61 19.23 -0.73
C THR A 398 -3.65 19.89 0.18
N ILE A 399 -3.71 21.22 0.10
CA ILE A 399 -4.59 22.07 0.91
C ILE A 399 -5.27 23.08 -0.03
N THR A 400 -6.56 23.30 0.16
CA THR A 400 -7.29 24.38 -0.52
C THR A 400 -7.17 25.66 0.30
N ASP A 401 -6.31 26.59 -0.13
CA ASP A 401 -6.20 27.91 0.50
C ASP A 401 -7.34 28.85 0.08
N VAL A 402 -7.95 29.54 1.04
CA VAL A 402 -9.10 30.43 0.90
C VAL A 402 -8.80 31.75 1.65
N PRO A 403 -8.45 32.84 0.97
CA PRO A 403 -8.30 34.15 1.62
C PRO A 403 -9.67 34.71 2.03
N LEU A 404 -9.76 35.31 3.22
CA LEU A 404 -10.96 35.95 3.75
C LEU A 404 -10.61 37.24 4.50
N GLY A 405 -11.09 38.38 4.02
CA GLY A 405 -11.12 39.66 4.73
C GLY A 405 -12.49 39.99 5.32
N ALA A 406 -12.60 41.15 5.95
CA ALA A 406 -13.86 41.59 6.56
C ALA A 406 -14.99 41.73 5.53
N GLY A 407 -16.13 41.07 5.78
CA GLY A 407 -17.29 41.05 4.89
C GLY A 407 -17.22 39.98 3.78
N ASP A 408 -16.11 39.24 3.66
CA ASP A 408 -15.99 38.18 2.67
C ASP A 408 -16.79 36.94 3.03
N SER A 409 -17.17 36.18 2.00
CA SER A 409 -17.79 34.87 2.14
C SER A 409 -17.27 33.88 1.11
N TYR A 410 -17.28 32.61 1.48
CA TYR A 410 -16.85 31.48 0.67
C TYR A 410 -17.90 30.39 0.74
N ILE A 411 -18.28 29.86 -0.43
CA ILE A 411 -19.18 28.72 -0.55
C ILE A 411 -18.56 27.71 -1.50
N ASN A 412 -18.46 26.46 -1.08
CA ASN A 412 -17.96 25.39 -1.93
C ASN A 412 -18.71 24.08 -1.68
N ALA A 413 -19.19 23.47 -2.76
CA ALA A 413 -19.69 22.11 -2.74
C ALA A 413 -18.54 21.14 -3.02
N GLY A 414 -18.38 20.13 -2.17
CA GLY A 414 -17.34 19.12 -2.27
C GLY A 414 -17.89 17.73 -1.98
N SER A 415 -16.99 16.75 -2.03
CA SER A 415 -17.26 15.37 -1.61
C SER A 415 -15.99 14.75 -1.11
N VAL A 416 -16.09 13.97 -0.03
CA VAL A 416 -14.98 13.21 0.54
C VAL A 416 -15.28 11.72 0.40
N SER A 417 -14.30 10.94 -0.01
CA SER A 417 -14.35 9.49 -0.11
C SER A 417 -14.40 8.84 1.28
N PRO A 418 -14.85 7.57 1.39
CA PRO A 418 -14.72 6.81 2.63
C PRO A 418 -13.26 6.82 3.11
N LEU A 419 -13.01 7.20 4.36
CA LEU A 419 -11.66 7.28 4.95
C LEU A 419 -10.68 8.21 4.22
N GLY A 420 -11.16 9.02 3.28
CA GLY A 420 -10.42 10.12 2.65
C GLY A 420 -10.54 11.40 3.48
N SER A 421 -9.84 12.47 3.09
CA SER A 421 -9.97 13.78 3.72
C SER A 421 -9.70 14.95 2.80
N ASP A 422 -10.52 15.99 2.95
CA ASP A 422 -10.33 17.31 2.35
C ASP A 422 -9.79 18.31 3.38
N TYR A 423 -8.95 19.23 2.90
CA TYR A 423 -8.30 20.25 3.73
C TYR A 423 -8.56 21.64 3.14
N TYR A 424 -9.12 22.53 3.94
CA TYR A 424 -9.38 23.93 3.59
C TYR A 424 -8.70 24.84 4.60
N ARG A 425 -7.79 25.71 4.14
CA ARG A 425 -7.18 26.75 4.98
C ARG A 425 -7.83 28.09 4.70
N PHE A 426 -8.57 28.61 5.66
CA PHE A 426 -9.07 29.98 5.64
C PHE A 426 -7.97 30.92 6.14
N ASN A 427 -7.37 31.70 5.25
CA ASN A 427 -6.31 32.67 5.57
C ASN A 427 -6.94 34.04 5.80
N TYR A 428 -6.72 34.63 6.96
CA TYR A 428 -7.34 35.87 7.38
C TYR A 428 -6.53 37.09 6.92
N GLU A 429 -7.18 38.02 6.23
CA GLU A 429 -6.57 39.28 5.80
C GLU A 429 -6.47 40.27 6.99
N GLY A 430 -5.59 41.27 6.89
CA GLY A 430 -5.31 42.18 8.01
C GLY A 430 -6.51 43.00 8.50
N ASP A 431 -7.55 43.14 7.70
CA ASP A 431 -8.79 43.86 8.03
C ASP A 431 -9.82 42.97 8.75
N SER A 432 -9.58 41.67 8.87
CA SER A 432 -10.47 40.73 9.57
C SER A 432 -10.28 40.68 11.10
N ASP A 433 -9.27 41.38 11.63
CA ASP A 433 -8.99 41.38 13.07
C ASP A 433 -10.17 41.93 13.88
N GLY A 434 -10.58 41.21 14.92
CA GLY A 434 -11.74 41.56 15.74
C GLY A 434 -13.12 41.28 15.10
N HIS A 435 -13.17 40.84 13.84
CA HIS A 435 -14.39 40.33 13.21
C HIS A 435 -14.65 38.86 13.60
N THR A 436 -15.85 38.36 13.32
CA THR A 436 -16.23 36.97 13.62
C THR A 436 -16.16 36.11 12.37
N ILE A 437 -15.37 35.04 12.38
CA ILE A 437 -15.50 33.96 11.41
C ILE A 437 -16.73 33.14 11.76
N THR A 438 -17.59 32.88 10.78
CA THR A 438 -18.63 31.86 10.85
C THR A 438 -18.37 30.83 9.77
N LEU A 439 -18.36 29.57 10.16
CA LEU A 439 -18.12 28.41 9.31
C LEU A 439 -19.26 27.41 9.50
N SER A 440 -19.83 26.89 8.43
CA SER A 440 -20.74 25.77 8.47
C SER A 440 -20.43 24.77 7.38
N VAL A 441 -20.70 23.49 7.66
CA VAL A 441 -20.65 22.40 6.70
C VAL A 441 -22.02 21.73 6.70
N THR A 442 -22.65 21.64 5.54
CA THR A 442 -23.91 20.92 5.37
C THR A 442 -23.63 19.61 4.65
N GLY A 443 -23.90 18.48 5.31
CA GLY A 443 -23.72 17.15 4.74
C GLY A 443 -24.93 16.73 3.89
N ALA A 444 -24.69 16.11 2.74
CA ALA A 444 -25.77 15.47 1.98
C ALA A 444 -26.38 14.30 2.77
N ALA A 445 -27.65 14.01 2.52
CA ALA A 445 -28.36 12.90 3.17
C ALA A 445 -27.62 11.56 2.95
N GLY A 446 -27.37 10.83 4.03
CA GLY A 446 -26.64 9.56 4.01
C GLY A 446 -25.12 9.68 4.03
N GLY A 447 -24.56 10.90 4.10
CA GLY A 447 -23.14 11.11 4.29
C GLY A 447 -22.68 10.90 5.73
N ASP A 448 -21.39 10.55 5.90
CA ASP A 448 -20.78 10.26 7.19
C ASP A 448 -19.37 10.87 7.32
N TYR A 449 -19.21 11.76 8.30
CA TYR A 449 -18.09 12.71 8.37
C TYR A 449 -17.50 12.85 9.77
N SER A 450 -16.26 13.35 9.81
CA SER A 450 -15.61 13.93 10.98
C SER A 450 -15.00 15.27 10.60
N TYR A 451 -15.03 16.23 11.52
CA TYR A 451 -14.56 17.60 11.30
C TYR A 451 -13.47 17.96 12.30
N TYR A 452 -12.40 18.61 11.82
CA TYR A 452 -11.37 19.19 12.69
C TYR A 452 -11.10 20.63 12.34
N LEU A 453 -10.91 21.43 13.38
CA LEU A 453 -10.47 22.81 13.27
C LEU A 453 -9.06 22.96 13.87
N LEU A 454 -8.12 23.47 13.09
CA LEU A 454 -6.78 23.81 13.56
C LEU A 454 -6.51 25.30 13.33
N TRP A 455 -6.23 26.00 14.42
CA TRP A 455 -5.78 27.39 14.34
C TRP A 455 -4.28 27.43 14.08
N GLU A 456 -3.90 28.26 13.12
CA GLU A 456 -2.53 28.37 12.62
C GLU A 456 -2.06 29.82 12.66
N LYS A 457 -0.78 30.00 12.95
CA LYS A 457 -0.07 31.28 12.88
C LYS A 457 1.19 31.10 12.06
N ALA A 458 1.33 31.84 10.96
CA ALA A 458 2.45 31.70 10.03
C ALA A 458 2.70 30.24 9.60
N GLY A 459 1.61 29.50 9.36
CA GLY A 459 1.65 28.08 8.97
C GLY A 459 1.96 27.08 10.10
N VAL A 460 2.17 27.56 11.33
CA VAL A 460 2.43 26.74 12.52
C VAL A 460 1.15 26.58 13.33
N TRP A 461 0.80 25.34 13.66
CA TRP A 461 -0.33 25.02 14.52
C TRP A 461 -0.19 25.65 15.92
N LYS A 462 -1.28 26.22 16.45
CA LYS A 462 -1.35 26.86 17.77
C LYS A 462 -2.35 26.21 18.71
N SER A 463 -3.55 25.95 18.22
CA SER A 463 -4.61 25.30 18.99
C SER A 463 -5.50 24.49 18.06
N ALA A 464 -6.25 23.56 18.64
CA ALA A 464 -7.23 22.76 17.92
C ALA A 464 -8.58 22.89 18.61
N GLY A 465 -9.63 23.10 17.81
CA GLY A 465 -11.02 23.05 18.26
C GLY A 465 -11.64 21.70 17.93
N PHE A 466 -12.47 21.17 18.83
CA PHE A 466 -13.15 19.89 18.67
C PHE A 466 -14.66 20.05 18.48
N PRO A 467 -15.20 19.26 17.54
CA PRO A 467 -16.26 18.34 17.92
C PRO A 467 -15.88 16.92 17.50
N PHE A 468 -15.65 16.06 18.49
CA PHE A 468 -15.69 14.62 18.24
C PHE A 468 -17.15 14.21 18.08
N MET A 469 -17.44 13.51 16.97
CA MET A 469 -18.73 12.97 16.57
C MET A 469 -19.84 14.01 16.28
N VAL A 470 -19.93 14.41 15.01
CA VAL A 470 -21.21 14.85 14.45
C VAL A 470 -21.44 14.15 13.12
N THR A 471 -22.44 13.28 13.06
CA THR A 471 -23.01 12.82 11.80
C THR A 471 -23.90 13.93 11.25
N GLY A 472 -23.59 14.46 10.07
CA GLY A 472 -24.39 15.49 9.41
C GLY A 472 -23.75 16.87 9.44
N ASP A 473 -24.55 17.89 9.75
CA ASP A 473 -24.14 19.28 9.61
C ASP A 473 -23.24 19.75 10.77
N TYR A 474 -22.33 20.66 10.47
CA TYR A 474 -21.44 21.30 11.43
C TYR A 474 -21.56 22.82 11.34
N GLY A 475 -21.38 23.50 12.47
CA GLY A 475 -21.39 24.96 12.57
C GLY A 475 -20.43 25.44 13.64
N PHE A 476 -19.71 26.52 13.36
CA PHE A 476 -18.69 27.10 14.20
C PHE A 476 -18.64 28.61 14.00
N SER A 477 -18.47 29.37 15.08
CA SER A 477 -18.16 30.79 15.00
C SER A 477 -17.20 31.21 16.11
N GLU A 478 -16.23 32.05 15.78
CA GLU A 478 -15.26 32.58 16.74
C GLU A 478 -14.76 33.97 16.29
N THR A 479 -14.40 34.83 17.23
CA THR A 479 -13.77 36.11 16.92
C THR A 479 -12.33 35.90 16.49
N ILE A 480 -11.95 36.50 15.38
CA ILE A 480 -10.60 36.45 14.83
C ILE A 480 -9.69 37.35 15.68
N ASP A 481 -8.61 36.77 16.19
CA ASP A 481 -7.49 37.47 16.83
C ASP A 481 -6.22 37.18 16.04
N LEU A 482 -5.82 38.12 15.17
CA LEU A 482 -4.65 37.98 14.32
C LEU A 482 -3.35 37.95 15.11
N ALA A 483 -3.32 38.38 16.38
CA ALA A 483 -2.15 38.21 17.23
C ALA A 483 -1.92 36.73 17.56
N THR A 484 -2.99 35.95 17.68
CA THR A 484 -2.94 34.53 18.07
C THR A 484 -2.90 33.59 16.86
N ALA A 485 -3.74 33.82 15.84
CA ALA A 485 -3.83 32.99 14.65
C ALA A 485 -4.18 33.83 13.40
N ASP A 486 -3.52 33.55 12.28
CA ASP A 486 -3.80 34.19 10.97
C ASP A 486 -4.51 33.24 10.00
N SER A 487 -4.80 32.02 10.42
CA SER A 487 -5.56 31.08 9.62
C SER A 487 -6.28 30.03 10.45
N LEU A 488 -7.34 29.49 9.87
CA LEU A 488 -8.13 28.37 10.37
C LEU A 488 -8.16 27.25 9.33
N MET A 489 -7.67 26.08 9.69
CA MET A 489 -7.80 24.86 8.87
C MET A 489 -9.10 24.15 9.24
N LEU A 490 -9.94 23.87 8.24
CA LEU A 490 -11.00 22.87 8.32
C LEU A 490 -10.52 21.59 7.63
N ILE A 491 -10.55 20.48 8.37
CA ILE A 491 -10.36 19.14 7.84
C ILE A 491 -11.71 18.44 7.83
N ILE A 492 -12.13 17.94 6.68
CA ILE A 492 -13.34 17.13 6.52
C ILE A 492 -12.88 15.71 6.18
N SER A 493 -13.08 14.77 7.11
CA SER A 493 -12.71 13.37 6.91
C SER A 493 -13.96 12.53 6.66
N GLY A 494 -13.95 11.75 5.59
CA GLY A 494 -14.96 10.73 5.38
C GLY A 494 -14.79 9.60 6.38
N ARG A 495 -15.88 9.14 6.99
CA ARG A 495 -15.90 7.93 7.81
C ARG A 495 -16.15 6.70 6.93
N GLY A 496 -16.81 5.66 7.44
CA GLY A 496 -17.05 4.42 6.69
C GLY A 496 -17.71 4.57 5.32
N ILE A 497 -18.40 5.70 5.05
CA ILE A 497 -19.07 5.98 3.77
C ILE A 497 -18.56 7.26 3.08
N GLY A 498 -18.15 8.29 3.82
CA GLY A 498 -17.89 9.61 3.26
C GLY A 498 -19.17 10.28 2.72
N GLY A 499 -19.05 11.13 1.71
CA GLY A 499 -20.19 11.73 1.01
C GLY A 499 -19.98 13.17 0.53
N ALA A 500 -21.02 13.73 -0.09
CA ALA A 500 -21.04 15.12 -0.57
C ALA A 500 -21.40 16.11 0.54
N TYR A 501 -20.78 17.29 0.53
CA TYR A 501 -21.02 18.34 1.51
C TYR A 501 -20.98 19.73 0.87
N THR A 502 -21.45 20.75 1.58
CA THR A 502 -21.31 22.17 1.21
C THR A 502 -20.70 22.94 2.38
N ILE A 503 -19.61 23.64 2.14
CA ILE A 503 -18.99 24.56 3.10
C ILE A 503 -19.56 25.96 2.86
N ASN A 504 -19.88 26.67 3.93
CA ASN A 504 -20.11 28.11 3.92
C ASN A 504 -19.19 28.74 4.99
N ALA A 505 -18.37 29.70 4.61
CA ALA A 505 -17.54 30.48 5.53
C ALA A 505 -17.77 31.97 5.28
N SER A 506 -17.75 32.80 6.33
CA SER A 506 -17.89 34.25 6.23
C SER A 506 -17.25 34.98 7.40
N VAL A 507 -16.67 36.15 7.14
CA VAL A 507 -16.15 37.04 8.18
C VAL A 507 -17.05 38.27 8.29
N SER A 508 -17.62 38.53 9.47
CA SER A 508 -18.55 39.64 9.71
C SER A 508 -18.23 40.44 10.95
#